data_AF-A0A7R9Z3G2-F1
#
_entry.id   AF-A0A7R9Z3G2-F1
#
_cell.length_a   1.000
_cell.length_b   1.000
_cell.length_c   1.000
_cell.angle_alpha   90.00
_cell.angle_beta   90.00
_cell.angle_gamma   90.00
#
_symmetry.space_group_name_H-M   'P 1'
#
loop_
_entity.id
_entity.type
_entity.pdbx_description
1 polymer ?
#
loop_
_entity_poly.entity_id
_entity_poly.type
_entity_poly.pdbx_seq_one_letter_code
_entity_poly.pdbx_strand_id
1 'polypeptide(L)'
;MPQAPSGGSESSGKARSRRPPLFWAELNSWWRTHLDEHGERPLTTQVQAWYNAHADALWGAAKPTWKEARVHAKCLRSTEQVKHYFRKYRAKGGGADGEGDGEGSKEWRAPQHAKSSTSPTTTPGPSPPQLPGSASTSVAALPPAQHPQKSLHLPLEQQPQQSSYTSPEQQHQQHQQRQQQ
;
A
#
# COMPACT_ATOMS: atom_id res chain seq x y z
N MET A 1 1.51 -25.73 -58.02
CA MET A 1 1.41 -24.43 -57.32
C MET A 1 1.19 -24.70 -55.85
N PRO A 2 2.25 -24.70 -55.00
CA PRO A 2 2.09 -24.87 -53.55
C PRO A 2 1.55 -23.57 -52.92
N GLN A 3 0.46 -23.69 -52.16
CA GLN A 3 -0.08 -22.59 -51.35
C GLN A 3 0.75 -22.43 -50.07
N ALA A 4 1.25 -21.23 -49.84
CA ALA A 4 1.95 -20.84 -48.62
C ALA A 4 0.94 -20.66 -47.47
N PRO A 5 1.25 -21.08 -46.23
CA PRO A 5 0.45 -20.73 -45.07
C PRO A 5 0.70 -19.27 -44.68
N SER A 6 -0.35 -18.45 -44.75
CA SER A 6 -0.38 -17.08 -44.23
C SER A 6 -0.11 -17.07 -42.73
N GLY A 7 1.14 -16.75 -42.36
CA GLY A 7 1.52 -16.36 -41.02
C GLY A 7 1.01 -14.96 -40.69
N GLY A 8 -0.25 -14.85 -40.30
CA GLY A 8 -0.83 -13.65 -39.69
C GLY A 8 -0.48 -13.59 -38.21
N SER A 9 0.72 -13.08 -37.91
CA SER A 9 1.13 -12.73 -36.54
C SER A 9 0.43 -11.43 -36.13
N GLU A 10 -0.86 -11.51 -35.77
CA GLU A 10 -1.56 -10.41 -35.10
C GLU A 10 -1.28 -10.44 -33.60
N SER A 11 -0.04 -10.10 -33.23
CA SER A 11 0.27 -9.62 -31.88
C SER A 11 -0.23 -8.18 -31.74
N SER A 12 -1.55 -8.01 -31.71
CA SER A 12 -2.18 -6.77 -31.28
C SER A 12 -1.93 -6.60 -29.79
N GLY A 13 -0.83 -5.93 -29.46
CA GLY A 13 -0.52 -5.46 -28.12
C GLY A 13 -1.58 -4.48 -27.64
N LYS A 14 -2.71 -5.01 -27.15
CA LYS A 14 -3.69 -4.26 -26.36
C LYS A 14 -2.94 -3.69 -25.18
N ALA A 15 -2.63 -2.39 -25.24
CA ALA A 15 -2.10 -1.63 -24.11
C ALA A 15 -2.99 -1.97 -22.92
N ARG A 16 -2.46 -2.70 -21.95
CA ARG A 16 -3.19 -3.02 -20.71
C ARG A 16 -3.56 -1.68 -20.11
N SER A 17 -4.83 -1.30 -20.24
CA SER A 17 -5.34 -0.02 -19.76
C SER A 17 -4.85 0.15 -18.33
N ARG A 18 -4.09 1.24 -18.10
CA ARG A 18 -3.53 1.50 -16.78
C ARG A 18 -4.70 1.49 -15.79
N ARG A 19 -4.56 0.74 -14.70
CA ARG A 19 -5.55 0.72 -13.63
C ARG A 19 -5.77 2.15 -13.13
N PRO A 20 -7.00 2.54 -12.78
CA PRO A 20 -7.27 3.88 -12.29
C PRO A 20 -6.44 4.17 -11.03
N PRO A 21 -6.18 5.46 -10.72
CA PRO A 21 -5.60 5.83 -9.44
C PRO A 21 -6.47 5.26 -8.30
N LEU A 22 -5.83 4.89 -7.19
CA LEU A 22 -6.49 4.28 -6.02
C LEU A 22 -7.10 2.89 -6.25
N PHE A 23 -6.89 2.26 -7.41
CA PHE A 23 -7.38 0.90 -7.67
C PHE A 23 -7.00 -0.11 -6.58
N TRP A 24 -5.81 0.02 -6.00
CA TRP A 24 -5.31 -0.84 -4.92
C TRP A 24 -5.51 -0.28 -3.51
N ALA A 25 -6.22 0.85 -3.35
CA ALA A 25 -6.30 1.57 -2.08
C ALA A 25 -6.87 0.70 -0.96
N GLU A 26 -7.96 -0.02 -1.21
CA GLU A 26 -8.62 -0.88 -0.22
C GLU A 26 -7.73 -2.03 0.23
N LEU A 27 -7.10 -2.74 -0.71
CA LEU A 27 -6.13 -3.79 -0.40
C LEU A 27 -4.95 -3.22 0.41
N ASN A 28 -4.44 -2.03 0.04
CA ASN A 28 -3.35 -1.38 0.75
C ASN A 28 -3.76 -0.97 2.18
N SER A 29 -5.00 -0.53 2.37
CA SER A 29 -5.55 -0.12 3.65
C SER A 29 -5.64 -1.32 4.59
N TRP A 30 -6.36 -2.35 4.17
CA TRP A 30 -6.50 -3.59 4.94
C TRP A 30 -5.14 -4.22 5.27
N TRP A 31 -4.23 -4.30 4.29
CA TRP A 31 -2.92 -4.92 4.51
C TRP A 31 -2.10 -4.20 5.57
N ARG A 32 -2.20 -2.85 5.63
CA ARG A 32 -1.50 -2.05 6.64
C ARG A 32 -2.16 -2.14 8.00
N THR A 33 -3.49 -2.16 8.07
CA THR A 33 -4.22 -2.39 9.32
C THR A 33 -3.84 -3.75 9.92
N HIS A 34 -3.82 -4.81 9.11
CA HIS A 34 -3.40 -6.13 9.58
C HIS A 34 -1.95 -6.13 10.08
N LEU A 35 -1.04 -5.42 9.39
CA LEU A 35 0.36 -5.32 9.84
C LEU A 35 0.48 -4.54 11.16
N ASP A 36 -0.35 -3.53 11.38
CA ASP A 36 -0.38 -2.72 12.61
C ASP A 36 -0.93 -3.54 13.79
N GLU A 37 -2.04 -4.26 13.57
CA GLU A 37 -2.71 -5.08 14.59
C GLU A 37 -1.89 -6.29 15.02
N HIS A 38 -1.26 -6.99 14.07
CA HIS A 38 -0.54 -8.23 14.34
C HIS A 38 0.98 -8.05 14.45
N GLY A 39 1.52 -6.90 14.06
CA GLY A 39 2.97 -6.66 13.97
C GLY A 39 3.68 -7.47 12.87
N GLU A 40 2.94 -8.30 12.12
CA GLU A 40 3.46 -9.23 11.14
C GLU A 40 2.76 -9.10 9.78
N ARG A 41 3.48 -9.45 8.71
CA ARG A 41 2.93 -9.37 7.35
C ARG A 41 1.88 -10.48 7.18
N PRO A 42 0.70 -10.18 6.63
CA PRO A 42 -0.34 -11.18 6.47
C PRO A 42 0.14 -12.34 5.58
N LEU A 43 -0.22 -13.56 5.99
CA LEU A 43 0.07 -14.78 5.27
C LEU A 43 -0.69 -14.81 3.94
N THR A 44 -0.20 -15.61 2.99
CA THR A 44 -0.85 -15.74 1.67
C THR A 44 -2.30 -16.19 1.79
N THR A 45 -2.61 -17.07 2.75
CA THR A 45 -3.96 -17.57 3.03
C THR A 45 -4.90 -16.46 3.50
N GLN A 46 -4.43 -15.55 4.37
CA GLN A 46 -5.21 -14.42 4.86
C GLN A 46 -5.49 -13.42 3.74
N VAL A 47 -4.49 -13.11 2.91
CA VAL A 47 -4.66 -12.25 1.72
C VAL A 47 -5.66 -12.88 0.75
N GLN A 48 -5.62 -14.21 0.58
CA GLN A 48 -6.55 -14.92 -0.31
C GLN A 48 -7.98 -14.90 0.24
N ALA A 49 -8.16 -15.13 1.53
CA ALA A 49 -9.46 -15.04 2.19
C ALA A 49 -10.06 -13.65 2.05
N TRP A 50 -9.26 -12.60 2.34
CA TRP A 50 -9.69 -11.22 2.16
C TRP A 50 -10.07 -10.92 0.70
N TYR A 51 -9.22 -11.33 -0.25
CA TYR A 51 -9.47 -11.12 -1.67
C TYR A 51 -10.76 -11.80 -2.13
N ASN A 52 -11.01 -13.06 -1.75
CA ASN A 52 -12.25 -13.75 -2.14
C ASN A 52 -13.50 -13.09 -1.56
N ALA A 53 -13.41 -12.53 -0.35
CA ALA A 53 -14.53 -11.86 0.31
C ALA A 53 -14.84 -10.46 -0.27
N HIS A 54 -13.84 -9.70 -0.71
CA HIS A 54 -14.03 -8.28 -1.06
C HIS A 54 -13.84 -7.97 -2.54
N ALA A 55 -13.12 -8.80 -3.30
CA ALA A 55 -12.69 -8.44 -4.64
C ALA A 55 -13.85 -8.25 -5.61
N ASP A 56 -14.94 -8.99 -5.42
CA ASP A 56 -16.13 -8.86 -6.26
C ASP A 56 -16.87 -7.54 -5.99
N ALA A 57 -17.06 -7.19 -4.72
CA ALA A 57 -17.70 -5.94 -4.31
C ALA A 57 -16.88 -4.69 -4.69
N LEU A 58 -15.55 -4.76 -4.60
CA LEU A 58 -14.67 -3.61 -4.83
C LEU A 58 -14.41 -3.31 -6.30
N TRP A 59 -14.22 -4.34 -7.11
CA TRP A 59 -13.77 -4.18 -8.50
C TRP A 59 -14.76 -4.71 -9.53
N GLY A 60 -15.73 -5.55 -9.13
CA GLY A 60 -16.71 -6.17 -10.02
C GLY A 60 -16.05 -6.81 -11.25
N ALA A 61 -16.50 -6.41 -12.45
CA ALA A 61 -15.96 -6.89 -13.72
C ALA A 61 -14.48 -6.52 -13.94
N ALA A 62 -13.96 -5.50 -13.26
CA ALA A 62 -12.56 -5.08 -13.35
C ALA A 62 -11.68 -5.76 -12.30
N LYS A 63 -12.14 -6.81 -11.62
CA LYS A 63 -11.37 -7.54 -10.61
C LYS A 63 -9.99 -7.98 -11.12
N PRO A 64 -8.88 -7.67 -10.41
CA PRO A 64 -7.57 -8.15 -10.80
C PRO A 64 -7.51 -9.66 -10.60
N THR A 65 -6.62 -10.38 -11.27
CA THR A 65 -6.43 -11.80 -10.97
C THR A 65 -5.83 -11.98 -9.57
N TRP A 66 -6.08 -13.14 -8.95
CA TRP A 66 -5.47 -13.48 -7.66
C TRP A 66 -3.93 -13.34 -7.70
N LYS A 67 -3.31 -13.72 -8.82
CA LYS A 67 -1.87 -13.59 -9.02
C LYS A 67 -1.40 -12.13 -8.96
N GLU A 68 -2.13 -11.20 -9.60
CA GLU A 68 -1.84 -9.76 -9.54
C GLU A 68 -1.98 -9.21 -8.12
N ALA A 69 -3.08 -9.54 -7.43
CA ALA A 69 -3.30 -9.11 -6.06
C ALA A 69 -2.21 -9.61 -5.10
N ARG A 70 -1.80 -10.88 -5.23
CA ARG A 70 -0.73 -11.47 -4.42
C ARG A 70 0.63 -10.80 -4.66
N VAL A 71 0.98 -10.53 -5.92
CA VAL A 71 2.22 -9.82 -6.25
C VAL A 71 2.21 -8.41 -5.69
N HIS A 72 1.08 -7.71 -5.81
CA HIS A 72 0.91 -6.36 -5.27
C HIS A 72 1.06 -6.35 -3.74
N ALA A 73 0.37 -7.26 -3.03
CA ALA A 73 0.45 -7.40 -1.59
C ALA A 73 1.88 -7.69 -1.09
N LYS A 74 2.66 -8.50 -1.83
CA LYS A 74 4.07 -8.79 -1.49
C LYS A 74 4.95 -7.53 -1.46
N CYS A 75 4.64 -6.53 -2.28
CA CYS A 75 5.42 -5.30 -2.39
C CYS A 75 5.06 -4.24 -1.34
N LEU A 76 3.98 -4.45 -0.57
CA LEU A 76 3.55 -3.49 0.44
C LEU A 76 4.52 -3.43 1.62
N ARG A 77 4.76 -2.21 2.10
CA ARG A 77 5.59 -1.88 3.26
C ARG A 77 4.75 -1.16 4.31
N SER A 78 5.24 -1.12 5.56
CA SER A 78 4.56 -0.36 6.61
C SER A 78 4.55 1.14 6.29
N THR A 79 3.56 1.86 6.81
CA THR A 79 3.46 3.32 6.62
C THR A 79 4.70 4.03 7.16
N GLU A 80 5.23 3.60 8.30
CA GLU A 80 6.43 4.17 8.90
C GLU A 80 7.67 3.98 8.03
N GLN A 81 7.84 2.79 7.41
CA GLN A 81 8.93 2.54 6.47
C GLN A 81 8.82 3.44 5.23
N VAL A 82 7.60 3.62 4.69
CA VAL A 82 7.36 4.50 3.54
C VAL A 82 7.65 5.97 3.90
N LYS A 83 7.17 6.44 5.05
CA LYS A 83 7.45 7.79 5.56
C LYS A 83 8.95 8.00 5.76
N HIS A 84 9.65 7.06 6.38
CA HIS A 84 11.11 7.16 6.57
C HIS A 84 11.85 7.23 5.24
N TYR A 85 11.46 6.39 4.26
CA TYR A 85 12.01 6.43 2.91
C TYR A 85 11.85 7.81 2.26
N PHE A 86 10.65 8.39 2.28
CA PHE A 86 10.42 9.72 1.70
C PHE A 86 11.12 10.84 2.47
N ARG A 87 11.24 10.76 3.80
CA ARG A 87 12.03 11.71 4.60
C ARG A 87 13.49 11.71 4.16
N LYS A 88 14.12 10.54 4.09
CA LYS A 88 15.51 10.40 3.62
C LYS A 88 15.68 10.88 2.17
N TYR A 89 14.71 10.56 1.31
CA TYR A 89 14.72 10.99 -0.09
C TYR A 89 14.64 12.53 -0.22
N ARG A 90 13.74 13.18 0.53
CA ARG A 90 13.62 14.65 0.55
C ARG A 90 14.86 15.31 1.12
N ALA A 91 15.43 14.78 2.21
CA ALA A 91 16.66 15.29 2.80
C ALA A 91 17.83 15.25 1.79
N LYS A 92 17.89 14.19 0.95
CA LYS A 92 18.92 14.05 -0.08
C LYS A 92 18.71 14.94 -1.32
N GLY A 93 17.48 15.39 -1.57
CA GLY A 93 17.14 16.28 -2.68
C GLY A 93 17.08 17.77 -2.32
N GLY A 94 17.25 18.12 -1.02
CA GLY A 94 17.03 19.47 -0.48
C GLY A 94 18.27 20.25 -0.05
N GLY A 95 19.47 19.66 -0.10
CA GLY A 95 20.75 20.35 0.16
C GLY A 95 21.90 19.51 -0.42
N ALA A 96 22.85 19.99 -1.23
CA ALA A 96 23.58 21.26 -1.11
C ALA A 96 23.94 21.52 0.37
N ASP A 97 25.08 20.96 0.78
CA ASP A 97 25.90 21.42 1.91
C ASP A 97 25.18 21.60 3.26
N GLY A 98 25.07 20.51 4.04
CA GLY A 98 24.47 20.59 5.38
C GLY A 98 24.82 19.37 6.22
N GLU A 99 25.99 19.40 6.81
CA GLU A 99 26.41 18.55 7.93
C GLU A 99 25.35 18.60 9.04
N GLY A 100 24.78 17.46 9.36
CA GLY A 100 23.62 17.35 10.24
C GLY A 100 23.55 15.98 10.87
N ASP A 101 24.38 15.83 11.89
CA ASP A 101 24.43 14.74 12.85
C ASP A 101 23.02 14.33 13.32
N GLY A 102 22.74 13.03 13.26
CA GLY A 102 21.44 12.44 13.52
C GLY A 102 21.60 11.00 13.99
N GLU A 103 22.35 10.87 15.08
CA GLU A 103 22.52 9.69 15.91
C GLU A 103 21.18 8.97 16.19
N GLY A 104 21.13 7.66 15.90
CA GLY A 104 19.89 6.88 16.03
C GLY A 104 19.92 5.46 15.48
N SER A 105 20.91 4.66 15.90
CA SER A 105 20.85 3.20 16.11
C SER A 105 20.01 2.32 15.16
N LYS A 106 20.68 1.59 14.26
CA LYS A 106 20.95 0.14 14.40
C LYS A 106 21.78 -0.35 13.21
N GLU A 107 23.04 -0.56 13.52
CA GLU A 107 24.05 -1.41 12.90
C GLU A 107 23.47 -2.59 12.10
N TRP A 108 23.49 -2.48 10.77
CA TRP A 108 23.57 -3.64 9.88
C TRP A 108 25.00 -3.70 9.39
N ARG A 109 25.83 -4.45 10.14
CA ARG A 109 27.26 -4.68 9.84
C ARG A 109 27.38 -5.44 8.51
N ALA A 110 27.69 -4.74 7.44
CA ALA A 110 28.10 -5.36 6.18
C ALA A 110 29.54 -5.91 6.33
N PRO A 111 29.84 -7.15 5.89
CA PRO A 111 31.20 -7.67 5.89
C PRO A 111 32.10 -6.83 4.98
N GLN A 112 33.21 -6.39 5.55
CA GLN A 112 34.26 -5.67 4.88
C GLN A 112 35.00 -6.62 3.93
N HIS A 113 34.79 -6.46 2.64
CA HIS A 113 35.70 -6.98 1.62
C HIS A 113 36.53 -5.81 1.13
N ALA A 114 37.76 -5.78 1.61
CA ALA A 114 38.78 -4.81 1.29
C ALA A 114 39.29 -4.97 -0.15
N LYS A 115 39.80 -3.84 -0.68
CA LYS A 115 40.70 -3.70 -1.85
C LYS A 115 39.93 -3.77 -3.19
N SER A 116 39.89 -2.73 -4.01
CA SER A 116 41.07 -2.09 -4.61
C SER A 116 40.79 -0.67 -5.10
N SER A 117 41.85 0.14 -5.02
CA SER A 117 42.03 1.48 -5.60
C SER A 117 41.56 1.64 -7.05
N THR A 118 41.00 2.81 -7.37
CA THR A 118 41.41 3.66 -8.52
C THR A 118 40.73 5.04 -8.43
N SER A 119 41.44 6.03 -8.96
CA SER A 119 41.44 7.48 -8.69
C SER A 119 40.17 8.28 -9.04
N PRO A 120 40.05 9.53 -8.53
CA PRO A 120 39.00 10.49 -8.93
C PRO A 120 39.33 11.14 -10.28
N THR A 121 38.42 11.04 -11.26
CA THR A 121 38.46 11.86 -12.48
C THR A 121 37.42 12.97 -12.37
N THR A 122 37.93 14.16 -12.12
CA THR A 122 37.26 15.45 -12.31
C THR A 122 36.75 15.58 -13.74
N THR A 123 35.45 15.75 -13.92
CA THR A 123 34.85 16.21 -15.18
C THR A 123 33.92 17.40 -14.87
N PRO A 124 34.22 18.61 -15.37
CA PRO A 124 33.38 19.79 -15.19
C PRO A 124 32.31 19.91 -16.29
N GLY A 125 31.07 20.26 -15.89
CA GLY A 125 30.04 20.90 -16.73
C GLY A 125 29.35 20.02 -17.79
N PRO A 126 28.01 20.11 -17.93
CA PRO A 126 27.43 21.35 -18.44
C PRO A 126 26.25 21.90 -17.64
N SER A 127 26.14 23.23 -17.71
CA SER A 127 25.14 24.10 -17.09
C SER A 127 23.69 23.65 -17.30
N PRO A 128 22.80 23.78 -16.30
CA PRO A 128 21.36 23.66 -16.51
C PRO A 128 20.83 24.88 -17.30
N PRO A 129 19.95 24.68 -18.30
CA PRO A 129 19.30 25.78 -19.00
C PRO A 129 18.39 26.55 -18.04
N GLN A 130 18.53 27.88 -18.08
CA GLN A 130 17.70 28.84 -17.35
C GLN A 130 16.22 28.70 -17.72
N LEU A 131 15.38 28.76 -16.69
CA LEU A 131 13.93 28.85 -16.77
C LEU A 131 13.52 30.24 -17.31
N PRO A 132 12.64 30.34 -18.30
CA PRO A 132 11.86 31.54 -18.51
C PRO A 132 10.50 31.44 -17.81
N GLY A 133 10.17 32.50 -17.07
CA GLY A 133 8.80 32.98 -17.01
C GLY A 133 8.02 32.63 -15.75
N SER A 134 8.22 33.46 -14.72
CA SER A 134 7.17 33.79 -13.77
C SER A 134 5.92 34.25 -14.51
N ALA A 135 4.88 33.42 -14.52
CA ALA A 135 3.52 33.87 -14.81
C ALA A 135 2.72 33.77 -13.51
N SER A 136 2.75 34.86 -12.74
CA SER A 136 1.76 35.15 -11.71
C SER A 136 0.38 35.12 -12.35
N THR A 137 -0.32 34.00 -12.19
CA THR A 137 -1.74 33.92 -12.52
C THR A 137 -2.50 34.14 -11.23
N SER A 138 -2.74 35.42 -10.93
CA SER A 138 -3.80 35.83 -10.01
C SER A 138 -5.13 35.43 -10.62
N VAL A 139 -5.77 34.40 -10.07
CA VAL A 139 -7.18 34.11 -10.35
C VAL A 139 -7.96 34.14 -9.05
N ALA A 140 -8.73 35.22 -8.96
CA ALA A 140 -10.05 35.35 -8.35
C ALA A 140 -10.33 34.52 -7.09
N ALA A 141 -10.40 35.23 -5.97
CA ALA A 141 -11.10 34.83 -4.76
C ALA A 141 -12.52 34.33 -5.09
N LEU A 142 -12.76 33.03 -4.85
CA LEU A 142 -14.11 32.47 -4.81
C LEU A 142 -14.83 32.93 -3.52
N PRO A 143 -16.14 33.21 -3.59
CA PRO A 143 -16.94 33.54 -2.42
C PRO A 143 -17.10 32.31 -1.50
N PRO A 144 -17.17 32.49 -0.16
CA PRO A 144 -17.50 31.41 0.76
C PRO A 144 -18.96 30.97 0.55
N ALA A 145 -19.15 29.84 -0.12
CA ALA A 145 -20.44 29.17 -0.19
C ALA A 145 -20.83 28.71 1.23
N GLN A 146 -21.97 29.22 1.68
CA GLN A 146 -22.56 28.93 2.97
C GLN A 146 -22.79 27.43 3.15
N HIS A 147 -22.22 26.88 4.22
CA HIS A 147 -22.55 25.57 4.76
C HIS A 147 -24.01 25.55 5.24
N PRO A 148 -24.91 24.72 4.69
CA PRO A 148 -26.09 24.30 5.44
C PRO A 148 -25.65 23.28 6.49
N GLN A 149 -25.69 23.67 7.76
CA GLN A 149 -25.60 22.74 8.88
C GLN A 149 -26.80 21.80 8.84
N LYS A 150 -26.61 20.62 8.25
CA LYS A 150 -27.52 19.49 8.41
C LYS A 150 -27.06 18.73 9.65
N SER A 151 -27.69 19.04 10.77
CA SER A 151 -27.68 18.25 11.99
C SER A 151 -28.22 16.86 11.68
N LEU A 152 -27.33 15.94 11.30
CA LEU A 152 -27.63 14.51 11.27
C LEU A 152 -27.49 13.98 12.69
N HIS A 153 -28.65 13.95 13.33
CA HIS A 153 -29.00 13.19 14.52
C HIS A 153 -28.28 11.83 14.54
N LEU A 154 -27.36 11.67 15.50
CA LEU A 154 -26.80 10.38 15.90
C LEU A 154 -27.94 9.50 16.42
N PRO A 155 -28.21 8.31 15.85
CA PRO A 155 -28.94 7.29 16.58
C PRO A 155 -28.02 6.72 17.66
N LEU A 156 -28.45 6.99 18.89
CA LEU A 156 -28.02 6.39 20.14
C LEU A 156 -28.06 4.86 20.05
N GLU A 157 -26.94 4.25 20.44
CA GLU A 157 -26.88 3.01 21.24
C GLU A 157 -27.55 1.75 20.67
N GLN A 158 -26.71 0.84 20.18
CA GLN A 158 -27.01 -0.58 20.26
C GLN A 158 -25.79 -1.27 20.86
N GLN A 159 -25.85 -1.45 22.19
CA GLN A 159 -24.94 -2.33 22.92
C GLN A 159 -24.89 -3.68 22.20
N PRO A 160 -23.71 -4.24 21.92
CA PRO A 160 -23.62 -5.66 21.63
C PRO A 160 -24.07 -6.40 22.89
N GLN A 161 -25.20 -7.11 22.78
CA GLN A 161 -25.60 -8.06 23.80
C GLN A 161 -24.43 -8.99 24.04
N GLN A 162 -24.00 -9.07 25.30
CA GLN A 162 -23.00 -10.03 25.73
C GLN A 162 -23.60 -11.42 25.53
N SER A 163 -23.33 -12.02 24.38
CA SER A 163 -23.56 -13.44 24.16
C SER A 163 -22.77 -14.18 25.22
N SER A 164 -23.47 -14.68 26.23
CA SER A 164 -22.93 -15.58 27.24
C SER A 164 -22.32 -16.78 26.52
N TYR A 165 -21.00 -16.72 26.32
CA TYR A 165 -20.20 -17.78 25.76
C TYR A 165 -20.15 -18.89 26.80
N THR A 166 -21.12 -19.80 26.76
CA THR A 166 -21.04 -21.05 27.52
C THR A 166 -19.85 -21.82 26.96
N SER A 167 -18.77 -21.87 27.74
CA SER A 167 -17.55 -22.61 27.42
C SER A 167 -17.92 -24.07 27.08
N PRO A 168 -17.37 -24.66 26.01
CA PRO A 168 -17.68 -26.03 25.58
C PRO A 168 -17.38 -27.07 26.68
N GLU A 169 -16.47 -26.76 27.60
CA GLU A 169 -16.17 -27.61 28.76
C GLU A 169 -17.38 -27.74 29.71
N GLN A 170 -18.16 -26.67 29.87
CA GLN A 170 -19.33 -26.65 30.75
C GLN A 170 -20.50 -27.47 30.17
N GLN A 171 -20.63 -27.54 28.84
CA GLN A 171 -21.62 -28.43 28.19
C GLN A 171 -21.28 -29.91 28.42
N HIS A 172 -20.00 -30.29 28.37
CA HIS A 172 -19.59 -31.68 28.56
C HIS A 172 -19.89 -32.16 29.99
N GLN A 173 -19.65 -31.31 30.98
CA GLN A 173 -19.93 -31.64 32.37
C GLN A 173 -21.43 -31.77 32.67
N GLN A 174 -22.26 -30.93 32.05
CA GLN A 174 -23.72 -31.04 32.18
C GLN A 174 -24.25 -32.33 31.54
N HIS A 175 -23.67 -32.78 30.42
CA HIS A 175 -24.05 -34.04 29.79
C HIS A 175 -23.72 -35.24 30.69
N GLN A 176 -22.57 -35.23 31.36
CA GLN A 176 -22.16 -36.30 32.28
C GLN A 176 -23.06 -36.41 33.52
N GLN A 177 -23.58 -35.30 34.05
CA GLN A 177 -24.53 -35.34 35.17
C GLN A 177 -25.89 -35.94 34.77
N ARG A 178 -26.31 -35.74 33.51
CA ARG A 178 -27.61 -36.26 33.04
C ARG A 178 -27.65 -37.78 32.86
N GLN A 179 -26.49 -38.42 32.76
CA GLN A 179 -26.36 -39.88 32.59
C GLN A 179 -26.35 -40.65 33.93
N GLN A 180 -26.32 -39.93 35.07
CA GLN A 180 -26.25 -40.53 36.40
C GLN A 180 -27.60 -40.52 37.16
N GLN A 181 -28.69 -40.13 36.49
CA GLN A 181 -30.06 -40.25 36.99
C GLN A 181 -30.82 -41.25 36.13
#